data_AF-A0A084JQ41-F1
#
_entry.id   AF-A0A084JQ41-F1
#
_cell.length_a   1.000
_cell.length_b   1.000
_cell.length_c   1.000
_cell.angle_alpha   90.00
_cell.angle_beta   90.00
_cell.angle_gamma   90.00
#
_symmetry.space_group_name_H-M   'P 1'
#
loop_
_entity.id
_entity.type
_entity.pdbx_description
1 polymer ?
#
loop_
_entity_poly.entity_id
_entity_poly.type
_entity_poly.pdbx_seq_one_letter_code
_entity_poly.pdbx_strand_id
1 'polypeptide(L)'
;MNAKGNSTLTNHFTNHAGDFGYTTETQYLNGARNFLEKPLTSTIQSFTSSGGTYFRYDTVTNEFGIINQYGGISTYFRPTEGLNYWLEQIKLYAPK
;
A
#
# COMPACT_ATOMS: atom_id res chain seq x y z
N MET A 1 -21.56 -19.32 0.76
CA MET A 1 -20.54 -18.51 1.47
C MET A 1 -19.89 -17.63 0.42
N ASN A 2 -20.13 -16.31 0.45
CA ASN A 2 -19.70 -15.41 -0.62
C ASN A 2 -18.19 -15.14 -0.50
N ALA A 3 -17.45 -15.57 -1.51
CA ALA A 3 -16.03 -15.33 -1.68
C ALA A 3 -15.76 -13.82 -1.85
N LYS A 4 -15.56 -13.12 -0.72
CA LYS A 4 -14.94 -11.80 -0.73
C LYS A 4 -13.44 -12.02 -0.90
N GLY A 5 -12.89 -11.55 -2.02
CA GLY A 5 -11.56 -11.87 -2.52
C GLY A 5 -10.46 -11.73 -1.47
N ASN A 6 -9.91 -12.87 -1.06
CA ASN A 6 -8.64 -12.92 -0.36
C ASN A 6 -7.55 -12.67 -1.42
N SER A 7 -7.20 -11.42 -1.68
CA SER A 7 -5.88 -11.13 -2.22
C SER A 7 -4.89 -11.54 -1.15
N THR A 8 -4.34 -12.74 -1.29
CA THR A 8 -3.44 -13.33 -0.30
C THR A 8 -2.11 -12.59 -0.31
N LEU A 9 -1.41 -12.62 0.83
CA LEU A 9 -0.01 -12.18 0.92
C LEU A 9 0.83 -12.72 -0.24
N THR A 10 0.62 -13.98 -0.60
CA THR A 10 1.26 -14.65 -1.73
C THR A 10 1.02 -13.97 -3.07
N ASN A 11 -0.23 -13.62 -3.40
CA ASN A 11 -0.52 -12.93 -4.67
C ASN A 11 0.16 -11.55 -4.74
N HIS A 12 0.10 -10.78 -3.65
CA HIS A 12 0.76 -9.48 -3.59
C HIS A 12 2.28 -9.61 -3.65
N PHE A 13 2.85 -10.60 -2.95
CA PHE A 13 4.27 -10.91 -3.02
C PHE A 13 4.69 -11.26 -4.45
N THR A 14 4.01 -12.19 -5.12
CA THR A 14 4.34 -12.58 -6.49
C THR A 14 4.31 -11.40 -7.47
N ASN A 15 3.39 -10.45 -7.28
CA ASN A 15 3.23 -9.31 -8.17
C ASN A 15 4.19 -8.14 -7.87
N HIS A 16 4.59 -7.94 -6.61
CA HIS A 16 5.26 -6.70 -6.17
C HIS A 16 6.61 -6.90 -5.49
N ALA A 17 7.01 -8.13 -5.15
CA ALA A 17 8.31 -8.37 -4.53
C ALA A 17 9.48 -7.91 -5.40
N GLY A 18 9.33 -8.01 -6.72
CA GLY A 18 10.29 -7.52 -7.71
C GLY A 18 10.57 -6.02 -7.61
N ASP A 19 9.59 -5.21 -7.20
CA ASP A 19 9.72 -3.74 -7.09
C ASP A 19 10.78 -3.33 -6.04
N PHE A 20 11.06 -4.23 -5.10
CA PHE A 20 11.98 -4.03 -3.98
C PHE A 20 13.17 -4.99 -3.97
N GLY A 21 13.20 -5.96 -4.89
CA GLY A 21 14.18 -7.05 -4.90
C GLY A 21 14.00 -8.06 -3.76
N TYR A 22 12.79 -8.18 -3.20
CA TYR A 22 12.49 -9.19 -2.18
C TYR A 22 12.38 -10.57 -2.79
N THR A 23 12.92 -11.57 -2.09
CA THR A 23 12.93 -12.98 -2.54
C THR A 23 12.02 -13.86 -1.70
N THR A 24 11.45 -13.34 -0.62
CA THR A 24 10.55 -14.08 0.29
C THR A 24 9.36 -13.25 0.73
N GLU A 25 8.22 -13.91 1.00
CA GLU A 25 7.01 -13.26 1.53
C GLU A 25 7.28 -12.54 2.86
N THR A 26 8.15 -13.10 3.71
CA THR A 26 8.55 -12.48 4.99
C THR A 26 9.26 -11.15 4.78
N GLN A 27 10.18 -11.05 3.81
CA GLN A 27 10.86 -9.79 3.50
C GLN A 27 9.87 -8.74 2.99
N TYR A 28 8.98 -9.13 2.09
CA TYR A 28 7.92 -8.24 1.60
C TYR A 28 7.01 -7.75 2.73
N LEU A 29 6.56 -8.66 3.61
CA LEU A 29 5.71 -8.31 4.74
C LEU A 29 6.44 -7.38 5.73
N ASN A 30 7.73 -7.61 5.99
CA ASN A 30 8.53 -6.74 6.84
C ASN A 30 8.75 -5.37 6.20
N GLY A 31 8.98 -5.30 4.88
CA GLY A 31 9.05 -4.04 4.14
C GLY A 31 7.76 -3.25 4.24
N ALA A 32 6.62 -3.92 4.01
CA ALA A 32 5.30 -3.32 4.12
C ALA A 32 5.01 -2.79 5.53
N ARG A 33 5.33 -3.58 6.58
CA ARG A 33 5.20 -3.14 7.98
C ARG A 33 6.07 -1.93 8.27
N ASN A 34 7.36 -1.98 7.91
CA ASN A 34 8.27 -0.87 8.11
C ASN A 34 7.77 0.41 7.43
N PHE A 35 7.25 0.31 6.21
CA PHE A 35 6.70 1.44 5.48
C PHE A 35 5.42 2.00 6.11
N LEU A 36 4.53 1.13 6.59
CA LEU A 36 3.24 1.53 7.13
C LEU A 36 3.30 1.96 8.59
N GLU A 37 4.29 1.48 9.35
CA GLU A 37 4.51 1.81 10.76
C GLU A 37 5.53 2.94 10.97
N LYS A 38 6.37 3.27 9.97
CA LYS A 38 7.33 4.39 10.12
C LYS A 38 6.58 5.70 10.43
N PRO A 39 7.17 6.61 11.24
CA PRO A 39 6.59 7.93 11.47
C PRO A 39 6.28 8.66 10.15
N LEU A 40 5.23 9.48 10.15
CA LEU A 40 4.96 10.37 9.03
C LEU A 40 6.11 11.38 8.94
N THR A 41 6.76 11.44 7.78
CA THR A 41 7.76 12.45 7.43
C THR A 41 7.13 13.47 6.49
N SER A 42 7.84 14.55 6.18
CA SER A 42 7.39 15.57 5.23
C SER A 42 7.21 15.05 3.79
N THR A 43 7.76 13.87 3.46
CA THR A 43 7.65 13.24 2.12
C THR A 43 6.45 12.31 2.02
N ILE A 44 5.84 11.97 3.16
CA ILE A 44 4.78 10.98 3.22
C ILE A 44 3.43 11.66 3.21
N GLN A 45 2.58 11.23 2.29
CA GLN A 45 1.19 11.62 2.19
C GLN A 45 0.32 10.43 2.59
N SER A 46 -0.80 10.71 3.25
CA SER A 46 -1.77 9.68 3.60
C SER A 46 -3.18 10.23 3.73
N PHE A 47 -4.17 9.40 3.45
CA PHE A 47 -5.58 9.72 3.71
C PHE A 47 -6.35 8.45 4.07
N THR A 48 -7.47 8.60 4.77
CA THR A 48 -8.41 7.52 5.05
C THR A 48 -9.65 7.73 4.21
N SER A 49 -9.98 6.77 3.36
CA SER A 49 -11.22 6.78 2.57
C SER A 49 -12.46 6.70 3.47
N SER A 50 -13.63 7.11 2.95
CA SER A 50 -14.91 6.99 3.69
C SER A 50 -15.25 5.55 4.08
N GLY A 51 -14.71 4.56 3.37
CA GLY A 51 -14.84 3.13 3.68
C GLY A 51 -13.83 2.60 4.71
N GLY A 52 -13.05 3.48 5.36
CA GLY A 52 -12.11 3.11 6.41
C GLY A 52 -10.79 2.50 5.93
N THR A 53 -10.54 2.48 4.61
CA THR A 53 -9.22 2.08 4.08
C THR A 53 -8.25 3.25 4.18
N TYR A 54 -7.11 3.02 4.82
CA TYR A 54 -6.01 3.96 4.95
C TYR A 54 -5.02 3.79 3.81
N PHE A 55 -4.74 4.88 3.10
CA PHE A 55 -3.83 4.95 1.98
C PHE A 55 -2.59 5.75 2.37
N ARG A 56 -1.40 5.29 1.97
CA ARG A 56 -0.13 5.93 2.27
C ARG A 56 0.79 5.89 1.04
N TYR A 57 1.47 7.00 0.80
CA TYR A 57 2.44 7.16 -0.29
C TYR A 57 3.63 8.01 0.14
N ASP A 58 4.84 7.67 -0.29
CA ASP A 58 6.06 8.45 -0.05
C ASP A 58 6.61 8.96 -1.38
N THR A 59 6.70 10.28 -1.51
CA THR A 59 7.06 10.94 -2.76
C THR A 59 8.53 10.78 -3.14
N VAL A 60 9.39 10.40 -2.19
CA VAL A 60 10.83 10.21 -2.44
C VAL A 60 11.17 8.77 -2.78
N THR A 61 10.66 7.81 -2.00
CA THR A 61 10.95 6.39 -2.21
C THR A 61 10.01 5.74 -3.24
N ASN A 62 8.99 6.49 -3.69
CA ASN A 62 7.93 6.03 -4.56
C ASN A 62 7.23 4.79 -4.00
N GLU A 63 7.07 4.73 -2.69
CA GLU A 63 6.43 3.60 -2.01
C GLU A 63 4.95 3.90 -1.80
N PHE A 64 4.10 2.94 -2.12
CA PHE A 64 2.67 3.01 -1.90
C PHE A 64 2.22 1.80 -1.07
N GLY A 65 1.30 2.02 -0.14
CA GLY A 65 0.68 0.94 0.61
C GLY A 65 -0.69 1.31 1.17
N ILE A 66 -1.51 0.31 1.43
CA ILE A 66 -2.84 0.50 2.03
C ILE A 66 -3.11 -0.49 3.17
N ILE A 67 -3.84 -0.01 4.16
CA ILE A 67 -4.37 -0.80 5.27
C ILE A 67 -5.89 -0.77 5.18
N ASN A 68 -6.53 -1.94 5.18
CA ASN A 68 -7.99 -2.00 5.19
C ASN A 68 -8.58 -1.58 6.54
N GLN A 69 -9.90 -1.40 6.59
CA GLN A 69 -10.62 -1.01 7.80
C GLN A 69 -10.46 -1.95 9.01
N TYR A 70 -9.96 -3.17 8.82
CA TYR A 70 -9.69 -4.14 9.87
C TYR A 70 -8.23 -4.15 10.34
N GLY A 71 -7.40 -3.23 9.84
CA GLY A 71 -5.98 -3.13 10.21
C GLY A 71 -5.06 -4.07 9.42
N GLY A 72 -5.57 -4.80 8.42
CA GLY A 72 -4.76 -5.67 7.58
C GLY A 72 -4.07 -4.89 6.46
N ILE A 73 -2.77 -5.14 6.26
CA ILE A 73 -2.03 -4.65 5.08
C ILE A 73 -2.63 -5.30 3.84
N SER A 74 -3.24 -4.49 2.97
CA SER A 74 -3.91 -4.97 1.76
C SER A 74 -3.05 -4.87 0.52
N THR A 75 -2.10 -3.92 0.44
CA THR A 75 -1.12 -3.88 -0.66
C THR A 75 0.10 -3.04 -0.28
N TYR A 76 1.23 -3.29 -0.91
CA TYR A 76 2.47 -2.52 -0.78
C TYR A 76 3.35 -2.70 -2.03
N PHE A 77 3.66 -1.62 -2.74
CA PHE A 77 4.41 -1.69 -4.00
C PHE A 77 4.98 -0.33 -4.42
N ARG A 78 5.74 -0.29 -5.52
CA ARG A 78 6.18 0.97 -6.15
C ARG A 78 5.42 1.20 -7.47
N PRO A 79 4.52 2.19 -7.55
CA PRO A 79 3.76 2.42 -8.77
C PRO A 79 4.68 2.91 -9.89
N THR A 80 4.52 2.34 -11.09
CA THR A 80 5.26 2.77 -12.29
C THR A 80 4.98 4.23 -12.65
N GLU A 81 3.76 4.70 -12.42
CA GLU A 81 3.34 6.09 -12.69
C GLU A 81 3.67 7.06 -11.55
N GLY A 82 4.23 6.56 -10.45
CA GLY A 82 4.68 7.35 -9.31
C GLY A 82 3.60 8.26 -8.71
N LEU A 83 3.89 9.56 -8.66
CA LEU A 83 3.00 10.57 -8.08
C LEU A 83 1.64 10.62 -8.80
N ASN A 84 1.59 10.32 -10.10
CA ASN A 84 0.33 10.33 -10.84
C ASN A 84 -0.63 9.26 -10.30
N TYR A 85 -0.11 8.05 -10.04
CA TYR A 85 -0.90 6.98 -9.42
C TYR A 85 -1.48 7.44 -8.08
N TRP A 86 -0.67 8.11 -7.25
CA TRP A 86 -1.12 8.64 -5.96
C TRP A 86 -2.24 9.67 -6.10
N LEU A 87 -2.12 10.62 -7.03
CA LEU A 87 -3.15 11.64 -7.29
C LEU A 87 -4.47 11.00 -7.77
N GLU A 88 -4.40 9.93 -8.55
CA GLU A 88 -5.58 9.15 -8.93
C GLU A 88 -6.24 8.47 -7.74
N GLN A 89 -5.46 7.88 -6.82
CA GLN A 89 -6.00 7.28 -5.60
C GLN A 89 -6.73 8.31 -4.74
N ILE A 90 -6.17 9.52 -4.59
CA ILE A 90 -6.85 10.62 -3.89
C ILE A 90 -8.18 10.94 -4.60
N LYS A 91 -8.17 11.13 -5.92
CA LYS A 91 -9.37 11.48 -6.68
C LYS A 91 -10.49 10.44 -6.55
N LEU A 92 -10.13 9.16 -6.48
CA LEU A 92 -11.08 8.05 -6.43
C LEU A 92 -11.59 7.76 -5.01
N TYR A 93 -10.71 7.85 -4.00
CA TYR A 93 -10.98 7.29 -2.67
C TYR A 93 -10.89 8.31 -1.53
N ALA A 94 -10.33 9.49 -1.74
CA ALA A 94 -10.33 10.50 -0.70
C ALA A 94 -11.76 10.93 -0.38
N PRO A 95 -12.11 11.10 0.90
CA PRO A 95 -13.41 11.60 1.29
C PRO A 95 -13.61 13.00 0.68
N LYS A 96 -14.79 13.21 0.11
CA LYS A 96 -15.22 14.50 -0.48
C LYS A 96 -15.75 15.45 0.58
#